data_AF-X1ICT9-F1
#
_entry.id   AF-X1ICT9-F1
#
_cell.length_a   1.000
_cell.length_b   1.000
_cell.length_c   1.000
_cell.angle_alpha   90.00
_cell.angle_beta   90.00
_cell.angle_gamma   90.00
#
_symmetry.space_group_name_H-M   'P 1'
#
loop_
_entity.id
_entity.type
_entity.pdbx_description
1 polymer ?
#
loop_
_entity_poly.entity_id
_entity_poly.type
_entity_poly.pdbx_seq_one_letter_code
_entity_poly.pdbx_strand_id
1 'polypeptide(L)'
;MNQMIHGLSRIAETYNCAVLLTNQVAVKMMGMFSGNDAIGGNIVAHGCHFRVMFKTKGFSANNSLKRRAVIVDAPDLPPEECEFFITGAGVADTDKVELPEVTGLDFKVETLYEEDDAIENGTNSSEPLEPEIPLTLVKGIGKGTVENLNTQGITNISDLLAADPEELSASISGASVKTISQWKESAKALVNS
;
A
#
# COMPACT_ATOMS: atom_id res chain seq x y z
N MET A 1 20.67 -3.54 33.16
CA MET A 1 19.72 -4.20 32.25
C MET A 1 18.95 -5.34 32.93
N ASN A 2 19.63 -6.33 33.53
CA ASN A 2 18.95 -7.42 34.28
C ASN A 2 17.92 -6.93 35.31
N GLN A 3 18.27 -5.94 36.13
CA GLN A 3 17.33 -5.40 37.14
C GLN A 3 16.06 -4.82 36.54
N MET A 4 16.14 -4.17 35.38
CA MET A 4 14.96 -3.61 34.69
C MET A 4 14.08 -4.72 34.13
N ILE A 5 14.67 -5.72 33.48
CA ILE A 5 13.94 -6.87 32.92
C ILE A 5 13.22 -7.64 34.03
N HIS A 6 13.91 -7.93 35.15
CA HIS A 6 13.28 -8.58 36.28
C HIS A 6 12.17 -7.73 36.92
N GLY A 7 12.36 -6.40 36.99
CA GLY A 7 11.31 -5.48 37.44
C GLY A 7 10.08 -5.52 36.55
N LEU A 8 10.27 -5.52 35.23
CA LEU A 8 9.19 -5.61 34.26
C LEU A 8 8.45 -6.95 34.31
N SER A 9 9.16 -8.07 34.45
CA SER A 9 8.53 -9.40 34.64
C SER A 9 7.66 -9.41 35.89
N ARG A 10 8.18 -8.88 37.00
CA ARG A 10 7.43 -8.79 38.26
C ARG A 10 6.17 -7.93 38.11
N ILE A 11 6.25 -6.80 37.41
CA ILE A 11 5.08 -5.95 37.15
C ILE A 11 4.06 -6.70 36.28
N ALA A 12 4.50 -7.37 35.21
CA ALA A 12 3.64 -8.15 34.33
C ALA A 12 2.89 -9.24 35.11
N GLU A 13 3.59 -9.98 35.96
CA GLU A 13 3.01 -11.05 36.80
C GLU A 13 2.09 -10.49 37.90
N THR A 14 2.46 -9.37 38.53
CA THR A 14 1.67 -8.78 39.63
C THR A 14 0.36 -8.19 39.15
N TYR A 15 0.37 -7.53 37.98
CA TYR A 15 -0.79 -6.83 37.43
C TYR A 15 -1.48 -7.59 36.29
N ASN A 16 -1.00 -8.79 35.95
CA ASN A 16 -1.47 -9.59 34.82
C ASN A 16 -1.57 -8.77 33.52
N CYS A 17 -0.53 -7.99 33.23
CA CYS A 17 -0.47 -7.09 32.08
C CYS A 17 0.61 -7.52 31.08
N ALA A 18 0.38 -7.19 29.80
CA ALA A 18 1.37 -7.42 28.76
C ALA A 18 2.42 -6.30 28.74
N VAL A 19 3.70 -6.67 28.71
CA VAL A 19 4.82 -5.72 28.57
C VAL A 19 5.43 -5.88 27.19
N LEU A 20 5.32 -4.83 26.38
CA LEU A 20 5.94 -4.76 25.06
C LEU A 20 7.19 -3.88 25.12
N LEU A 21 8.29 -4.38 24.55
CA LEU A 21 9.56 -3.67 24.48
C LEU A 21 10.04 -3.62 23.04
N THR A 22 10.46 -2.45 22.59
CA THR A 22 11.12 -2.28 21.30
C THR A 22 12.62 -2.25 21.51
N ASN A 23 13.36 -2.96 20.66
CA ASN A 23 14.81 -2.95 20.68
C ASN A 23 15.36 -2.55 19.31
N GLN A 24 16.44 -1.77 19.32
CA GLN A 24 17.15 -1.41 18.09
C GLN A 24 18.08 -2.54 17.67
N VAL A 25 18.34 -2.61 16.36
CA VAL A 25 19.20 -3.62 15.74
C VAL A 25 20.47 -2.94 15.25
N ALA A 26 21.61 -3.55 15.51
CA ALA A 26 22.90 -3.10 15.02
C ALA A 26 23.44 -4.09 13.99
N VAL A 27 24.10 -3.57 12.94
CA VAL A 27 24.82 -4.39 11.98
C VAL A 27 26.09 -4.91 12.66
N LYS A 28 26.16 -6.21 12.90
CA LYS A 28 27.36 -6.86 13.39
C LYS A 28 28.11 -7.48 12.20
N MET A 29 29.27 -6.92 11.89
CA MET A 29 30.18 -7.47 10.88
C MET A 29 30.83 -8.74 11.45
N MET A 30 30.45 -9.92 10.97
CA MET A 30 31.05 -11.21 11.35
C MET A 30 31.82 -11.80 10.16
N GLY A 31 32.95 -11.17 9.83
CA GLY A 31 33.79 -11.60 8.71
C GLY A 31 33.15 -11.35 7.36
N MET A 32 33.03 -12.37 6.52
CA MET A 32 32.47 -12.26 5.16
C MET A 32 30.93 -12.16 5.13
N PHE A 33 30.28 -12.31 6.28
CA PHE A 33 28.83 -12.19 6.44
C PHE A 33 28.49 -11.07 7.44
N SER A 34 27.60 -10.16 7.04
CA SER A 34 26.98 -9.19 7.94
C SER A 34 25.65 -9.74 8.45
N GLY A 35 25.48 -9.73 9.77
CA GLY A 35 24.24 -10.13 10.44
C GLY A 35 23.63 -8.94 11.18
N ASN A 36 22.31 -8.82 11.10
CA ASN A 36 21.55 -7.85 11.88
C ASN A 36 21.15 -8.51 13.20
N ASP A 37 21.74 -8.07 14.31
CA ASP A 37 21.49 -8.65 15.64
C ASP A 37 20.92 -7.60 16.60
N ALA A 38 20.03 -8.05 17.48
CA ALA A 38 19.38 -7.18 18.46
C ALA A 38 20.39 -6.71 19.51
N ILE A 39 20.35 -5.42 19.87
CA ILE A 39 21.31 -4.83 20.81
C ILE A 39 20.99 -5.33 22.24
N GLY A 40 22.00 -5.77 22.99
CA GLY A 40 21.83 -6.24 24.38
C GLY A 40 22.10 -7.73 24.61
N GLY A 41 22.37 -8.49 23.55
CA GLY A 41 22.92 -9.85 23.64
C GLY A 41 22.07 -10.84 24.44
N ASN A 42 22.72 -11.82 25.07
CA ASN A 42 22.05 -12.93 25.76
C ASN A 42 21.16 -12.51 26.93
N ILE A 43 21.42 -11.35 27.54
CA ILE A 43 20.63 -10.84 28.67
C ILE A 43 19.19 -10.53 28.23
N VAL A 44 19.04 -9.84 27.11
CA VAL A 44 17.72 -9.52 26.55
C VAL A 44 17.09 -10.79 25.98
N ALA A 45 17.90 -11.67 25.37
CA ALA A 45 17.41 -12.94 24.83
C ALA A 45 16.78 -13.84 25.90
N HIS A 46 17.44 -14.00 27.05
CA HIS A 46 16.91 -14.82 28.15
C HIS A 46 15.80 -14.15 28.96
N GLY A 47 15.73 -12.82 28.91
CA GLY A 47 14.75 -12.04 29.67
C GLY A 47 13.38 -11.92 29.00
N CYS A 48 13.28 -12.21 27.71
CA CYS A 48 12.08 -12.04 26.92
C CYS A 48 11.48 -13.40 26.56
N HIS A 49 10.17 -13.58 26.75
CA HIS A 49 9.46 -14.80 26.39
C HIS A 49 9.18 -14.89 24.89
N PHE A 50 8.92 -13.77 24.22
CA PHE A 50 8.65 -13.70 22.79
C PHE A 50 9.55 -12.67 22.14
N ARG A 51 10.18 -13.03 21.02
CA ARG A 51 11.01 -12.12 20.22
C ARG A 51 10.57 -12.15 18.76
N VAL A 52 10.11 -10.99 18.30
CA VAL A 52 9.69 -10.76 16.92
C VAL A 52 10.66 -9.78 16.27
N MET A 53 11.22 -10.16 15.12
CA MET A 53 12.06 -9.32 14.31
C MET A 53 11.26 -8.73 13.16
N PHE A 54 11.24 -7.40 13.09
CA PHE A 54 10.65 -6.68 11.96
C PHE A 54 11.69 -6.44 10.86
N LYS A 55 11.29 -6.72 9.62
CA LYS A 55 12.07 -6.48 8.41
C LYS A 55 11.25 -5.67 7.42
N THR A 56 11.87 -4.69 6.79
CA THR A 56 11.24 -3.98 5.67
C THR A 56 11.33 -4.85 4.41
N LYS A 57 10.25 -4.91 3.63
CA LYS A 57 10.22 -5.62 2.34
C LYS A 57 10.16 -4.58 1.22
N GLY A 58 11.14 -4.59 0.32
CA GLY A 58 11.20 -3.66 -0.82
C GLY A 58 12.62 -3.14 -1.09
N PHE A 59 12.92 -2.82 -2.35
CA PHE A 59 14.22 -2.28 -2.77
C PHE A 59 14.50 -0.89 -2.18
N SER A 60 13.44 -0.13 -1.92
CA SER A 60 13.49 1.14 -1.20
C SER A 60 12.84 0.96 0.17
N ALA A 61 13.67 1.02 1.22
CA ALA A 61 13.24 0.90 2.62
C ALA A 61 12.20 1.97 3.04
N ASN A 62 12.03 3.02 2.21
CA ASN A 62 11.20 4.18 2.50
C ASN A 62 10.01 4.35 1.54
N ASN A 63 9.80 3.45 0.58
CA ASN A 63 8.71 3.61 -0.41
C ASN A 63 7.57 2.60 -0.20
N SER A 64 7.86 1.39 0.33
CA SER A 64 6.82 0.39 0.55
C SER A 64 6.26 0.43 1.97
N LEU A 65 4.92 0.47 2.07
CA LEU A 65 4.19 0.30 3.33
C LEU A 65 4.27 -1.12 3.90
N LYS A 66 4.81 -2.07 3.13
CA LYS A 66 4.85 -3.49 3.48
C LYS A 66 6.00 -3.84 4.43
N ARG A 67 5.65 -4.43 5.57
CA ARG A 67 6.57 -4.95 6.58
C ARG A 67 6.41 -6.45 6.75
N ARG A 68 7.47 -7.10 7.23
CA ARG A 68 7.49 -8.52 7.58
C ARG A 68 7.88 -8.67 9.04
N ALA A 69 7.07 -9.37 9.82
CA ALA A 69 7.40 -9.82 11.16
C ALA A 69 7.86 -11.28 11.10
N VAL A 70 8.94 -11.61 11.79
CA VAL A 70 9.44 -12.99 11.91
C VAL A 70 9.58 -13.33 13.38
N ILE A 71 8.98 -14.44 13.82
CA ILE A 71 9.20 -14.97 15.17
C ILE A 71 10.61 -15.57 15.19
N VAL A 72 11.49 -14.95 15.99
CA VAL A 72 12.87 -15.42 16.17
C VAL A 72 12.95 -16.41 17.33
N ASP A 73 12.13 -16.19 18.36
CA ASP A 73 12.13 -16.97 19.58
C ASP A 73 10.77 -16.91 20.25
N ALA A 74 10.24 -18.09 20.57
CA ALA A 74 9.01 -18.29 21.31
C ALA A 74 9.05 -19.68 21.95
N PRO A 75 8.59 -19.86 23.20
CA PRO A 75 8.58 -21.17 23.85
C PRO A 75 7.59 -22.15 23.19
N ASP A 76 6.45 -21.63 22.72
CA ASP A 76 5.30 -22.43 22.30
C ASP A 76 4.96 -22.29 20.81
N LEU A 77 5.69 -21.46 20.06
CA LEU A 77 5.43 -21.23 18.63
C LEU A 77 6.66 -21.51 17.76
N PRO A 78 6.48 -22.16 16.60
CA PRO A 78 7.55 -22.32 15.64
C PRO A 78 7.95 -20.97 15.01
N PRO A 79 9.17 -20.86 14.45
CA PRO A 79 9.57 -19.70 13.67
C PRO A 79 8.67 -19.55 12.44
N GLU A 80 7.82 -18.52 12.45
CA GLU A 80 6.91 -18.19 11.36
C GLU A 80 7.07 -16.73 10.94
N GLU A 81 6.74 -16.43 9.69
CA GLU A 81 6.74 -15.07 9.15
C GLU A 81 5.34 -14.62 8.76
N CYS A 82 5.04 -13.36 9.05
CA CYS A 82 3.79 -12.70 8.69
C CYS A 82 4.10 -11.37 7.99
N GLU A 83 3.27 -10.99 7.02
CA GLU A 83 3.38 -9.73 6.30
C GLU A 83 2.21 -8.82 6.67
N PHE A 84 2.50 -7.54 6.91
CA PHE A 84 1.51 -6.52 7.26
C PHE A 84 1.87 -5.19 6.62
N PHE A 85 0.93 -4.25 6.61
CA PHE A 85 1.09 -2.92 6.06
C PHE A 85 1.00 -1.89 7.19
N ILE A 86 1.82 -0.84 7.10
CA ILE A 86 1.68 0.34 7.97
C ILE A 86 1.02 1.42 7.11
N THR A 87 -0.22 1.76 7.43
CA THR A 87 -1.03 2.75 6.72
C THR A 87 -1.30 3.95 7.64
N GLY A 88 -2.00 4.97 7.17
CA GLY A 88 -2.41 6.10 8.02
C GLY A 88 -3.24 5.67 9.24
N ALA A 89 -4.01 4.59 9.12
CA ALA A 89 -4.80 4.06 10.22
C ALA A 89 -3.98 3.26 11.26
N GLY A 90 -2.71 2.98 10.98
CA GLY A 90 -1.85 2.12 11.80
C GLY A 90 -1.48 0.81 11.09
N VAL A 91 -1.53 -0.31 11.80
CA VAL A 91 -1.20 -1.64 11.25
C VAL A 91 -2.44 -2.24 10.58
N ALA A 92 -2.30 -2.69 9.33
CA ALA A 92 -3.36 -3.31 8.54
C ALA A 92 -2.87 -4.55 7.79
N ASP A 93 -3.79 -5.45 7.46
CA ASP A 93 -3.50 -6.65 6.66
C ASP A 93 -3.46 -6.35 5.15
N THR A 94 -4.09 -5.25 4.73
CA THR A 94 -4.14 -4.76 3.34
C THR A 94 -3.51 -3.37 3.21
N ASP A 95 -3.11 -3.02 2.00
CA ASP A 95 -2.58 -1.71 1.61
C ASP A 95 -3.64 -0.60 1.71
N LYS A 96 -4.89 -0.93 1.39
CA LYS A 96 -6.02 0.00 1.47
C LYS A 96 -6.71 -0.12 2.83
N VAL A 97 -6.94 1.03 3.47
CA VAL A 97 -7.76 1.12 4.69
C VAL A 97 -8.92 2.06 4.45
N GLU A 98 -10.13 1.52 4.55
CA GLU A 98 -11.36 2.30 4.64
C GLU A 98 -11.52 2.75 6.10
N LEU A 99 -11.16 4.00 6.38
CA LEU A 99 -11.40 4.59 7.69
C LEU A 99 -12.90 4.91 7.82
N PRO A 100 -13.63 4.34 8.80
CA PRO A 100 -14.99 4.78 9.05
C PRO A 100 -14.98 6.26 9.45
N GLU A 101 -15.88 7.06 8.87
CA GLU A 101 -16.04 8.47 9.23
C GLU A 101 -16.56 8.56 10.68
N VAL A 102 -15.64 8.56 11.65
CA VAL A 102 -16.00 8.73 13.06
C VAL A 102 -16.24 10.22 13.29
N THR A 103 -17.51 10.62 13.35
CA THR A 103 -17.90 11.97 13.74
C THR A 103 -17.50 12.21 15.20
N GLY A 104 -16.45 13.02 15.43
CA GLY A 104 -16.09 13.51 16.77
C GLY A 104 -14.65 13.30 17.24
N LEU A 105 -13.71 12.89 16.37
CA LEU A 105 -12.29 12.82 16.71
C LEU A 105 -11.47 13.73 15.78
N ASP A 106 -11.02 14.86 16.30
CA ASP A 106 -10.21 15.88 15.58
C ASP A 106 -8.74 15.46 15.35
N PHE A 107 -8.46 14.16 15.20
CA PHE A 107 -7.10 13.71 14.91
C PHE A 107 -6.87 13.69 13.38
N LYS A 108 -6.06 14.63 12.89
CA LYS A 108 -5.56 14.59 11.52
C LYS A 108 -4.49 13.50 11.42
N VAL A 109 -4.83 12.40 10.76
CA VAL A 109 -3.87 11.37 10.37
C VAL A 109 -2.99 11.95 9.27
N GLU A 110 -1.73 12.25 9.57
CA GLU A 110 -0.72 12.57 8.54
C GLU A 110 -0.40 11.31 7.74
N THR A 111 -0.64 11.35 6.43
CA THR A 111 -0.19 10.32 5.49
C THR A 111 1.33 10.45 5.34
N LEU A 112 2.09 9.56 5.98
CA LEU A 112 3.56 9.60 6.02
C LEU A 112 4.24 9.19 4.71
N TYR A 113 3.46 8.74 3.72
CA TYR A 113 3.96 8.34 2.41
C TYR A 113 2.98 8.84 1.35
N GLU A 114 3.46 9.74 0.49
CA GLU A 114 2.84 9.99 -0.81
C GLU A 114 3.20 8.78 -1.66
N GLU A 115 2.26 7.84 -1.84
CA GLU A 115 2.36 6.96 -2.99
C GLU A 115 2.25 7.87 -4.23
N ASP A 116 3.21 7.80 -5.17
CA ASP A 116 3.06 8.33 -6.54
C ASP A 116 1.97 7.55 -7.33
N ASP A 117 0.96 7.05 -6.63
CA ASP A 117 -0.29 6.66 -7.23
C ASP A 117 -1.07 7.96 -7.40
N ALA A 118 -1.27 8.34 -8.65
CA ALA A 118 -2.20 9.37 -9.06
C ALA A 118 -3.58 9.09 -8.45
N ILE A 119 -3.79 9.52 -7.21
CA ILE A 119 -5.09 9.67 -6.59
C ILE A 119 -5.42 11.14 -6.79
N GLU A 120 -6.08 11.42 -7.91
CA GLU A 120 -6.81 12.66 -8.08
C GLU A 120 -7.84 12.75 -6.95
N ASN A 121 -7.56 13.56 -5.95
CA ASN A 121 -8.58 14.00 -5.00
C ASN A 121 -9.54 14.93 -5.74
N GLY A 122 -10.51 14.31 -6.41
CA GLY A 122 -11.68 14.95 -6.99
C GLY A 122 -12.63 15.43 -5.90
N THR A 123 -12.83 16.74 -5.87
CA THR A 123 -13.81 17.50 -5.11
C THR A 123 -15.21 16.87 -5.02
N ASN A 124 -15.80 16.96 -3.82
CA ASN A 124 -17.22 16.78 -3.51
C ASN A 124 -18.17 17.25 -4.63
N SER A 125 -18.97 16.34 -5.18
CA SER A 125 -20.37 16.62 -5.47
C SER A 125 -21.17 15.32 -5.57
N SER A 126 -22.35 15.37 -4.97
CA SER A 126 -23.37 14.35 -4.88
C SER A 126 -24.01 14.05 -6.24
N GLU A 127 -23.90 12.82 -6.75
CA GLU A 127 -24.93 12.10 -7.51
C GLU A 127 -24.48 10.63 -7.75
N PRO A 128 -25.39 9.65 -7.95
CA PRO A 128 -25.03 8.23 -8.00
C PRO A 128 -24.21 7.92 -9.25
N LEU A 129 -22.92 7.60 -9.08
CA LEU A 129 -22.02 7.25 -10.17
C LEU A 129 -22.32 5.81 -10.64
N GLU A 130 -22.76 5.68 -11.88
CA GLU A 130 -22.70 4.43 -12.63
C GLU A 130 -21.24 3.92 -12.67
N PRO A 131 -20.99 2.60 -12.69
CA PRO A 131 -19.63 2.06 -12.68
C PRO A 131 -18.84 2.57 -13.89
N GLU A 132 -17.91 3.49 -13.66
CA GLU A 132 -17.06 4.03 -14.72
C GLU A 132 -16.08 2.96 -15.21
N ILE A 133 -16.28 2.51 -16.45
CA ILE A 133 -15.43 1.50 -17.08
C ILE A 133 -14.17 2.21 -17.60
N PRO A 134 -12.95 1.83 -17.17
CA PRO A 134 -11.73 2.49 -17.59
C PRO A 134 -11.41 2.27 -19.08
N LEU A 135 -10.88 3.31 -19.73
CA LEU A 135 -10.50 3.30 -21.16
C LEU A 135 -9.50 2.21 -21.55
N THR A 136 -8.72 1.71 -20.59
CA THR A 136 -7.75 0.62 -20.78
C THR A 136 -8.40 -0.72 -21.15
N LEU A 137 -9.69 -0.90 -20.89
CA LEU A 137 -10.42 -2.11 -21.24
C LEU A 137 -10.88 -2.13 -22.70
N VAL A 138 -10.86 -0.98 -23.39
CA VAL A 138 -11.21 -0.90 -24.81
C VAL A 138 -10.11 -1.55 -25.64
N LYS A 139 -10.48 -2.58 -26.40
CA LYS A 139 -9.56 -3.34 -27.24
C LYS A 139 -8.82 -2.43 -28.21
N GLY A 140 -7.49 -2.40 -28.09
CA GLY A 140 -6.61 -1.60 -28.95
C GLY A 140 -6.22 -0.23 -28.38
N ILE A 141 -6.67 0.14 -27.18
CA ILE A 141 -6.21 1.32 -26.46
C ILE A 141 -5.13 0.87 -25.45
N GLY A 142 -3.87 1.28 -25.68
CA GLY A 142 -2.76 1.03 -24.75
C GLY A 142 -2.51 2.23 -23.84
N LYS A 143 -1.62 2.07 -22.84
CA LYS A 143 -1.30 3.13 -21.85
C LYS A 143 -0.93 4.47 -22.49
N GLY A 144 -0.04 4.47 -23.49
CA GLY A 144 0.33 5.71 -24.20
C GLY A 144 -0.80 6.32 -25.05
N THR A 145 -1.76 5.51 -25.50
CA THR A 145 -2.96 6.01 -26.18
C THR A 145 -3.93 6.65 -25.18
N VAL A 146 -4.04 6.09 -23.97
CA VAL A 146 -4.83 6.69 -22.88
C VAL A 146 -4.26 8.05 -22.48
N GLU A 147 -2.94 8.18 -22.35
CA GLU A 147 -2.29 9.47 -22.06
C GLU A 147 -2.60 10.53 -23.13
N ASN A 148 -2.57 10.14 -24.41
CA ASN A 148 -2.95 11.02 -25.51
C ASN A 148 -4.45 11.40 -25.49
N LEU A 149 -5.33 10.46 -25.14
CA LEU A 149 -6.77 10.69 -25.03
C LEU A 149 -7.10 11.62 -23.85
N ASN A 150 -6.45 11.42 -22.71
CA ASN A 150 -6.59 12.27 -21.53
C ASN A 150 -6.14 13.71 -21.84
N THR A 151 -5.08 13.88 -22.63
CA THR A 151 -4.61 15.20 -23.08
C THR A 151 -5.66 15.92 -23.96
N GLN A 152 -6.52 15.17 -24.65
CA GLN A 152 -7.65 15.69 -25.44
C GLN A 152 -8.95 15.79 -24.64
N GLY A 153 -8.91 15.59 -23.32
CA GLY A 153 -10.08 15.68 -22.45
C GLY A 153 -11.01 14.46 -22.51
N ILE A 154 -10.57 13.34 -23.08
CA ILE A 154 -11.31 12.08 -23.06
C ILE A 154 -10.79 11.25 -21.90
N THR A 155 -11.51 11.27 -20.79
CA THR A 155 -11.18 10.49 -19.59
C THR A 155 -12.04 9.23 -19.48
N ASN A 156 -13.26 9.25 -20.05
CA ASN A 156 -14.25 8.18 -19.91
C ASN A 156 -14.70 7.59 -21.26
N ILE A 157 -15.27 6.37 -21.21
CA ILE A 157 -15.86 5.72 -22.39
C ILE A 157 -17.00 6.55 -22.99
N SER A 158 -17.79 7.22 -22.15
CA SER A 158 -18.88 8.11 -22.59
C SER A 158 -18.36 9.27 -23.44
N ASP A 159 -17.23 9.87 -23.05
CA ASP A 159 -16.59 10.95 -23.82
C ASP A 159 -16.05 10.44 -25.15
N LEU A 160 -15.46 9.23 -25.15
CA LEU A 160 -14.98 8.57 -26.37
C LEU A 160 -16.14 8.26 -27.34
N LEU A 161 -17.31 7.88 -26.83
CA LEU A 161 -18.50 7.62 -27.64
C LEU A 161 -19.12 8.91 -28.19
N ALA A 162 -19.08 10.00 -27.42
CA ALA A 162 -19.60 11.31 -27.81
C ALA A 162 -18.71 12.03 -28.83
N ALA A 163 -17.40 11.83 -28.79
CA ALA A 163 -16.44 12.54 -29.65
C ALA A 163 -16.47 12.10 -31.12
N ASP A 164 -16.22 13.03 -32.04
CA ASP A 164 -16.23 12.76 -33.47
C ASP A 164 -14.93 12.08 -33.95
N PRO A 165 -15.02 10.96 -34.72
CA PRO A 165 -13.83 10.21 -35.14
C PRO A 165 -12.85 10.98 -36.01
N GLU A 166 -13.33 11.97 -36.78
CA GLU A 166 -12.49 12.78 -37.66
C GLU A 166 -11.65 13.79 -36.85
N GLU A 167 -12.26 14.46 -35.88
CA GLU A 167 -11.58 15.41 -34.99
C GLU A 167 -10.52 14.72 -34.13
N LEU A 168 -10.85 13.56 -33.56
CA LEU A 168 -9.90 12.78 -32.76
C LEU A 168 -8.72 12.26 -33.58
N SER A 169 -8.93 11.91 -34.85
CA SER A 169 -7.84 11.47 -35.72
C SER A 169 -6.87 12.60 -36.08
N ALA A 170 -7.35 13.85 -36.11
CA ALA A 170 -6.52 15.02 -36.37
C ALA A 170 -5.67 15.40 -35.15
N SER A 171 -6.21 15.20 -33.95
CA SER A 171 -5.56 15.59 -32.69
C SER A 171 -4.65 14.50 -32.10
N ILE A 172 -4.91 13.21 -32.38
CA ILE A 172 -4.15 12.10 -31.81
C ILE A 172 -3.13 11.57 -32.81
N SER A 173 -1.84 11.73 -32.50
CA SER A 173 -0.78 11.17 -33.33
C SER A 173 -0.80 9.63 -33.28
N GLY A 174 -0.92 8.99 -34.45
CA GLY A 174 -0.85 7.54 -34.59
C GLY A 174 -2.18 6.78 -34.59
N ALA A 175 -3.33 7.45 -34.51
CA ALA A 175 -4.65 6.83 -34.62
C ALA A 175 -5.35 7.23 -35.93
N SER A 176 -5.68 6.26 -36.77
CA SER A 176 -6.47 6.52 -37.99
C SER A 176 -7.97 6.61 -37.66
N VAL A 177 -8.76 7.30 -38.48
CA VAL A 177 -10.24 7.33 -38.38
C VAL A 177 -10.85 5.93 -38.26
N LYS A 178 -10.27 4.96 -38.99
CA LYS A 178 -10.66 3.55 -38.93
C LYS A 178 -10.38 2.92 -37.56
N THR A 179 -9.23 3.23 -36.96
CA THR A 179 -8.83 2.74 -35.64
C THR A 179 -9.76 3.29 -34.55
N ILE A 180 -10.07 4.59 -34.61
CA ILE A 180 -10.96 5.24 -33.64
C ILE A 180 -12.39 4.70 -33.75
N SER A 181 -12.87 4.43 -34.97
CA SER A 181 -14.16 3.78 -35.18
C SER A 181 -14.24 2.39 -34.53
N GLN A 182 -13.15 1.61 -34.62
CA GLN A 182 -13.04 0.30 -33.96
C GLN A 182 -13.01 0.41 -32.43
N TRP A 183 -12.38 1.47 -31.89
CA TRP A 183 -12.43 1.75 -30.46
C TRP A 183 -13.84 2.10 -30.00
N LYS A 184 -14.57 2.95 -30.74
CA LYS A 184 -15.97 3.29 -30.43
C LYS A 184 -16.89 2.07 -30.50
N GLU A 185 -16.69 1.17 -31.46
CA GLU A 185 -17.46 -0.08 -31.56
C GLU A 185 -17.18 -1.02 -30.38
N SER A 186 -15.90 -1.16 -30.00
CA SER A 186 -15.50 -1.97 -28.85
C SER A 186 -16.00 -1.37 -27.53
N ALA A 187 -15.95 -0.05 -27.39
CA ALA A 187 -16.51 0.69 -26.26
C ALA A 187 -18.03 0.49 -26.14
N LYS A 188 -18.76 0.58 -27.26
CA LYS A 188 -20.20 0.36 -27.30
C LYS A 188 -20.59 -1.08 -26.91
N ALA A 189 -19.73 -2.06 -27.20
CA ALA A 189 -19.94 -3.43 -26.77
C ALA A 189 -19.77 -3.60 -25.25
N LEU A 190 -18.88 -2.84 -24.61
CA LEU A 190 -18.64 -2.88 -23.16
C LEU A 190 -19.74 -2.17 -22.35
N VAL A 191 -20.34 -1.13 -22.91
CA VAL A 191 -21.45 -0.40 -22.26
C VAL A 191 -22.77 -1.18 -22.34
N ASN A 192 -22.96 -2.00 -23.38
CA ASN A 192 -24.17 -2.80 -23.58
C ASN A 192 -24.04 -4.26 -23.07
N SER A 193 -22.95 -4.62 -22.38
CA SER A 193 -22.67 -5.97 -21.90
C SER A 193 -23.05 -6.18 -20.44
#